data_AF-A0A5C7LLC9-F1
#
_entry.id   AF-A0A5C7LLC9-F1
#
_cell.length_a   1.000
_cell.length_b   1.000
_cell.length_c   1.000
_cell.angle_alpha   90.00
_cell.angle_beta   90.00
_cell.angle_gamma   90.00
#
_symmetry.space_group_name_H-M   'P 1'
#
loop_
_entity.id
_entity.type
_entity.pdbx_description
1 polymer ?
#
loop_
_entity_poly.entity_id
_entity_poly.type
_entity_poly.pdbx_seq_one_letter_code
_entity_poly.pdbx_strand_id
1 'polypeptide(L)'
;MSDYRVGLTAALNILLGDEDIPEWVTATWVAEKFHLNQATVLQAAKTGKLPATPTFDSRGDVALYSIRPCDALLIWGHKLLARKPTDT
;
A
#
# COMPACT_ATOMS: atom_id res chain seq x y z
N MET A 1 9.01 -19.72 5.44
CA MET A 1 8.09 -18.59 5.17
C MET A 1 8.47 -17.83 3.88
N SER A 2 8.94 -18.51 2.82
CA SER A 2 9.48 -17.87 1.59
C SER A 2 8.51 -17.90 0.41
N ASP A 3 7.69 -18.96 0.28
CA ASP A 3 6.88 -19.18 -0.94
C ASP A 3 5.66 -18.27 -1.08
N TYR A 4 5.05 -17.84 0.03
CA TYR A 4 3.86 -16.98 -0.02
C TYR A 4 4.14 -15.60 -0.63
N ARG A 5 5.36 -15.09 -0.43
CA ARG A 5 5.72 -13.74 -0.90
C ARG A 5 5.98 -13.69 -2.39
N VAL A 6 6.59 -14.75 -2.96
CA VAL A 6 6.83 -14.84 -4.40
C VAL A 6 5.50 -14.86 -5.17
N GLY A 7 4.52 -15.64 -4.68
CA GLY A 7 3.18 -15.68 -5.27
C GLY A 7 2.46 -14.33 -5.19
N LEU A 8 2.60 -13.61 -4.08
CA LEU A 8 1.95 -12.31 -3.88
C LEU A 8 2.56 -11.21 -4.77
N THR A 9 3.88 -11.21 -4.96
CA THR A 9 4.55 -10.29 -5.89
C THR A 9 4.09 -10.54 -7.33
N ALA A 10 4.06 -11.80 -7.78
CA ALA A 10 3.59 -12.13 -9.12
C ALA A 10 2.12 -11.71 -9.34
N ALA A 11 1.25 -11.96 -8.36
CA ALA A 11 -0.14 -11.51 -8.40
C ALA A 11 -0.25 -9.98 -8.44
N LEU A 12 0.63 -9.26 -7.74
CA LEU A 12 0.65 -7.81 -7.74
C LEU A 12 1.12 -7.24 -9.07
N ASN A 13 2.14 -7.85 -9.71
CA ASN A 13 2.59 -7.48 -11.04
C ASN A 13 1.44 -7.61 -12.07
N ILE A 14 0.69 -8.71 -11.99
CA ILE A 14 -0.50 -8.92 -12.84
C ILE A 14 -1.58 -7.88 -12.55
N LEU A 15 -1.88 -7.62 -11.27
CA LEU A 15 -2.92 -6.67 -10.85
C LEU A 15 -2.63 -5.24 -11.32
N LEU A 16 -1.38 -4.80 -11.19
CA LEU A 16 -0.96 -3.45 -11.54
C LEU A 16 -0.50 -3.31 -12.99
N GLY A 17 -0.35 -4.42 -13.72
CA GLY A 17 0.17 -4.46 -15.09
C GLY A 17 1.60 -3.94 -15.18
N ASP A 18 2.41 -4.19 -14.16
CA ASP A 18 3.75 -3.61 -13.98
C ASP A 18 4.72 -4.72 -13.56
N GLU A 19 5.78 -4.95 -14.34
CA GLU A 19 6.73 -6.04 -14.09
C GLU A 19 7.82 -5.65 -13.09
N ASP A 20 8.10 -4.35 -12.95
CA ASP A 20 9.19 -3.81 -12.13
C ASP A 20 8.66 -3.06 -10.89
N ILE A 21 7.84 -3.74 -10.09
CA ILE A 21 7.36 -3.19 -8.83
C ILE A 21 8.53 -3.11 -7.82
N PRO A 22 8.88 -1.92 -7.30
CA PRO A 22 9.94 -1.77 -6.31
C PRO A 22 9.63 -2.51 -5.00
N GLU A 23 10.65 -3.02 -4.30
CA GLU A 23 10.44 -3.71 -3.01
C GLU A 23 9.82 -2.79 -1.95
N TRP A 24 10.18 -1.51 -1.98
CA TRP A 24 9.72 -0.47 -1.07
C TRP A 24 9.27 0.76 -1.84
N VAL A 25 8.12 1.31 -1.46
CA VAL A 25 7.47 2.43 -2.14
C VAL A 25 6.97 3.47 -1.14
N THR A 26 6.66 4.67 -1.64
CA THR A 26 6.12 5.77 -0.84
C THR A 26 4.59 5.70 -0.76
N ALA A 27 4.00 6.45 0.19
CA ALA A 27 2.56 6.62 0.26
C ALA A 27 1.96 7.23 -1.02
N THR A 28 2.71 8.09 -1.73
CA THR A 28 2.29 8.66 -3.02
C THR A 28 2.15 7.58 -4.08
N TRP A 29 3.16 6.72 -4.23
CA TRP A 29 3.13 5.62 -5.19
C TRP A 29 1.95 4.68 -4.94
N VAL A 30 1.69 4.35 -3.67
CA VAL A 30 0.54 3.51 -3.28
C VAL A 30 -0.78 4.20 -3.64
N ALA A 31 -0.90 5.49 -3.35
CA ALA A 31 -2.09 6.26 -3.67
C ALA A 31 -2.38 6.28 -5.18
N GLU A 32 -1.36 6.45 -6.00
CA GLU A 32 -1.46 6.46 -7.46
C GLU A 32 -1.87 5.08 -8.00
N LYS A 33 -1.12 4.03 -7.65
CA LYS A 33 -1.30 2.67 -8.21
C LYS A 33 -2.60 2.01 -7.76
N PHE A 34 -3.04 2.28 -6.52
CA PHE A 34 -4.29 1.72 -5.98
C PHE A 34 -5.47 2.69 -6.07
N HIS A 35 -5.29 3.84 -6.72
CA HIS A 35 -6.29 4.91 -6.85
C HIS A 35 -6.91 5.30 -5.50
N LEU A 36 -6.08 5.52 -4.49
CA LEU A 36 -6.47 5.94 -3.15
C LEU A 36 -6.13 7.42 -2.94
N ASN A 37 -6.75 8.04 -1.92
CA ASN A 37 -6.29 9.35 -1.46
C ASN A 37 -4.99 9.16 -0.66
N GLN A 38 -3.95 9.92 -1.00
CA GLN A 38 -2.66 9.87 -0.30
C GLN A 38 -2.79 10.13 1.20
N ALA A 39 -3.67 11.02 1.64
CA ALA A 39 -3.95 11.27 3.05
C ALA A 39 -4.48 10.03 3.76
N THR A 40 -5.31 9.22 3.08
CA THR A 40 -5.80 7.94 3.61
C THR A 40 -4.67 6.94 3.79
N VAL A 41 -3.76 6.84 2.81
CA VAL A 41 -2.59 5.95 2.90
C VAL A 41 -1.69 6.36 4.07
N LEU A 42 -1.38 7.65 4.18
CA LEU A 42 -0.58 8.20 5.29
C LEU A 42 -1.26 7.98 6.65
N GLN A 43 -2.57 8.18 6.74
CA GLN A 43 -3.30 7.94 7.97
C GLN A 43 -3.30 6.46 8.35
N ALA A 44 -3.43 5.55 7.39
CA ALA A 44 -3.33 4.12 7.61
C ALA A 44 -1.94 3.71 8.12
N ALA A 45 -0.87 4.26 7.54
CA ALA A 45 0.49 4.04 7.99
C ALA A 45 0.70 4.57 9.42
N LYS A 46 0.29 5.82 9.68
CA LYS A 46 0.37 6.46 11.02
C LYS A 46 -0.37 5.68 12.10
N THR A 47 -1.52 5.10 11.76
CA THR A 47 -2.36 4.35 12.71
C THR A 47 -2.01 2.86 12.78
N GLY A 48 -0.98 2.41 12.07
CA GLY A 48 -0.55 1.00 12.03
C GLY A 48 -1.49 0.07 11.28
N LYS A 49 -2.53 0.59 10.61
CA LYS A 49 -3.46 -0.17 9.76
C LYS A 49 -2.81 -0.63 8.44
N LEU A 50 -1.76 0.08 8.02
CA LEU A 50 -0.89 -0.30 6.93
C LEU A 50 0.52 -0.48 7.51
N PRO A 51 1.11 -1.69 7.43
CA PRO A 51 2.51 -1.90 7.78
C PRO A 51 3.41 -0.95 6.99
N ALA A 52 4.17 -0.12 7.70
CA ALA A 52 5.06 0.85 7.12
C ALA A 52 6.26 1.10 8.05
N THR A 53 7.43 1.33 7.45
CA THR A 53 8.65 1.69 8.17
C THR A 53 8.84 3.20 8.08
N PRO A 54 8.79 3.96 9.19
CA PRO A 54 9.08 5.38 9.16
C PRO A 54 10.58 5.60 8.90
N THR A 55 10.88 6.62 8.11
CA THR A 55 12.22 7.20 8.02
C THR A 55 12.18 8.56 8.70
N PHE A 56 13.20 8.86 9.49
CA PHE A 56 13.26 10.05 10.31
C PHE A 56 14.18 11.09 9.66
N ASP A 57 13.86 12.37 9.83
CA ASP A 57 14.75 13.47 9.45
C ASP A 57 15.88 13.67 10.48
N SER A 58 16.71 14.68 10.26
CA SER A 58 17.81 15.03 11.18
C SER A 58 17.35 15.54 12.55
N ARG A 59 16.06 15.87 12.72
CA ARG A 59 15.46 16.33 13.98
C ARG A 59 14.79 15.18 14.74
N GLY A 60 14.69 14.01 14.12
CA GLY A 60 14.01 12.85 14.68
C GLY A 60 12.51 12.80 14.38
N ASP A 61 12.00 13.72 13.55
CA ASP A 61 10.61 13.72 13.10
C ASP A 61 10.43 12.74 11.94
N VAL A 62 9.23 12.16 11.79
CA VAL A 62 8.95 11.24 10.68
C VAL A 62 8.89 12.03 9.37
N ALA A 63 9.87 11.80 8.50
CA ALA A 63 9.95 12.43 7.18
C ALA A 63 9.09 11.70 6.14
N LEU A 64 9.14 10.36 6.14
CA LEU A 64 8.41 9.53 5.18
C LEU A 64 8.06 8.15 5.76
N TYR A 65 7.13 7.47 5.10
CA TYR A 65 6.81 6.07 5.36
C TYR A 65 7.19 5.22 4.15
N SER A 66 8.07 4.25 4.38
CA SER A 66 8.43 3.21 3.42
C SER A 66 7.45 2.05 3.56
N ILE A 67 6.72 1.73 2.49
CA ILE A 67 5.64 0.76 2.47
C ILE A 67 6.03 -0.36 1.51
N ARG A 68 5.68 -1.61 1.82
CA ARG A 68 5.78 -2.69 0.84
C ARG A 68 4.53 -2.68 -0.04
N PRO A 69 4.65 -2.74 -1.37
CA PRO A 69 3.48 -2.73 -2.26
C PRO A 69 2.45 -3.82 -1.96
N CYS A 70 2.90 -5.00 -1.52
CA CYS A 70 2.00 -6.09 -1.16
C CYS A 70 1.15 -5.81 0.10
N ASP A 71 1.68 -5.06 1.07
CA ASP A 71 0.94 -4.69 2.27
C ASP A 71 -0.15 -3.65 1.97
N ALA A 72 -0.01 -2.88 0.89
CA ALA A 72 -1.03 -1.93 0.45
C ALA A 72 -2.35 -2.60 0.04
N LEU A 73 -2.33 -3.91 -0.30
CA LEU A 73 -3.55 -4.69 -0.56
C LEU A 73 -4.50 -4.69 0.65
N LEU A 74 -3.99 -4.59 1.87
CA LEU A 74 -4.79 -4.55 3.11
C LEU A 74 -5.75 -3.36 3.14
N ILE A 75 -5.31 -2.21 2.64
CA ILE A 75 -6.13 -0.99 2.60
C ILE A 75 -6.90 -0.85 1.29
N TRP A 76 -6.49 -1.55 0.23
CA TRP A 76 -7.24 -1.62 -1.01
C TRP A 76 -8.53 -2.44 -0.88
N GLY A 77 -8.49 -3.57 -0.16
CA GLY A 77 -9.67 -4.41 0.09
C GLY A 77 -10.85 -3.68 0.73
N HIS A 78 -10.59 -2.62 1.50
CA HIS A 78 -11.65 -1.76 2.06
C HIS A 78 -12.51 -1.06 0.99
N LYS A 79 -11.97 -0.77 -0.20
CA LYS A 79 -12.77 -0.24 -1.32
C LYS A 79 -13.71 -1.28 -1.95
N LEU A 80 -13.31 -2.56 -1.94
CA LEU A 80 -14.15 -3.65 -2.45
C LEU A 80 -15.35 -3.89 -1.53
N LEU A 81 -15.16 -3.78 -0.20
CA LEU A 81 -16.24 -3.94 0.78
C LEU A 81 -17.18 -2.73 0.86
N ALA A 82 -16.72 -1.53 0.49
CA ALA A 82 -17.53 -0.31 0.52
C ALA A 82 -18.51 -0.21 -0.66
N ARG A 83 -18.28 -0.94 -1.76
CA ARG A 83 -19.24 -1.09 -2.85
C ARG A 83 -20.22 -2.20 -2.52
N LYS A 84 -21.24 -1.89 -1.71
CA LYS A 84 -22.51 -2.62 -1.80
C LYS A 84 -23.12 -2.25 -3.17
N PRO A 85 -23.51 -3.20 -4.04
CA PRO A 85 -24.30 -2.84 -5.20
C PRO A 85 -25.57 -2.15 -4.69
N THR A 86 -25.79 -0.92 -5.12
CA THR A 86 -27.12 -0.33 -5.05
C THR A 86 -27.95 -1.07 -6.09
N ASP A 87 -28.69 -2.09 -5.65
CA ASP A 87 -29.79 -2.62 -6.45
C ASP A 87 -30.65 -1.43 -6.87
N THR A 88 -30.64 -1.13 -8.17
CA THR A 88 -31.54 -0.19 -8.83
C THR A 88 -32.19 -0.92 -9.99
#